data_AF-A0A7D5P429-F1
#
_entry.id   AF-A0A7D5P429-F1
#
_cell.length_a   1.000
_cell.length_b   1.000
_cell.length_c   1.000
_cell.angle_alpha   90.00
_cell.angle_beta   90.00
_cell.angle_gamma   90.00
#
_symmetry.space_group_name_H-M   'P 1'
#
loop_
_entity.id
_entity.type
_entity.pdbx_description
1 polymer ?
#
loop_
_entity_poly.entity_id
_entity_poly.type
_entity_poly.pdbx_seq_one_letter_code
_entity_poly.pdbx_strand_id
1 'polypeptide(L)' 'MRVITSTCPDCGTIVSANELEANRVMKCPSLGCKTVLAFDDLPDEERQFFLENREQYRL' A
#
# COMPACT_ATOMS: atom_id res chain seq x y z
N MET A 1 2.78 -16.40 4.17
CA MET A 1 2.02 -15.18 3.83
C MET A 1 2.65 -14.01 4.58
N ARG A 2 3.25 -13.04 3.87
CA ARG A 2 3.88 -11.83 4.44
C ARG A 2 2.84 -10.72 4.44
N VAL A 3 2.70 -9.95 5.51
CA VAL A 3 1.82 -8.78 5.49
C VAL A 3 2.63 -7.60 4.96
N ILE A 4 2.20 -7.00 3.85
CA ILE A 4 2.87 -5.83 3.25
C ILE A 4 1.94 -4.63 3.42
N THR A 5 2.47 -3.58 4.03
CA THR A 5 1.73 -2.36 4.35
C THR A 5 2.61 -1.14 4.12
N SER A 6 2.01 -0.07 3.61
CA SER A 6 2.63 1.26 3.60
C SER A 6 2.12 2.08 4.77
N THR A 7 3.03 2.77 5.45
CA THR A 7 2.69 3.71 6.52
C THR A 7 2.71 5.12 5.96
N CYS A 8 1.60 5.83 6.08
CA CYS A 8 1.52 7.22 5.67
C CYS A 8 2.54 8.06 6.46
N PRO A 9 3.47 8.76 5.78
CA PRO A 9 4.53 9.52 6.46
C PRO A 9 4.01 10.74 7.23
N ASP A 10 2.79 11.20 6.95
CA ASP A 10 2.20 12.42 7.51
C ASP A 10 1.36 12.16 8.78
N CYS A 11 0.54 11.10 8.77
CA CYS A 11 -0.38 10.81 9.87
C CYS A 11 -0.21 9.41 10.49
N GLY A 12 0.72 8.60 9.99
CA GLY A 12 0.99 7.24 10.52
C GLY A 12 -0.08 6.20 10.18
N THR A 13 -1.07 6.53 9.35
CA THR A 13 -2.08 5.56 8.90
C THR A 13 -1.45 4.44 8.09
N ILE A 14 -1.75 3.20 8.46
CA ILE A 14 -1.26 1.99 7.81
C ILE A 14 -2.26 1.59 6.72
N VAL A 15 -1.77 1.41 5.49
CA VAL A 15 -2.56 1.01 4.32
C VAL A 15 -1.97 -0.27 3.74
N SER A 16 -2.82 -1.25 3.45
CA SER A 16 -2.42 -2.54 2.90
C SER A 16 -1.94 -2.43 1.44
N ALA A 17 -0.97 -3.26 1.05
CA ALA A 17 -0.44 -3.27 -0.31
C ALA A 17 -1.48 -3.63 -1.39
N ASN A 18 -2.47 -4.48 -1.06
CA ASN A 18 -3.56 -4.82 -1.98
C ASN A 18 -4.47 -3.62 -2.28
N GLU A 19 -4.78 -2.80 -1.27
CA GLU A 19 -5.53 -1.55 -1.46
C GLU A 19 -4.75 -0.55 -2.33
N LEU A 20 -3.43 -0.45 -2.10
CA LEU A 20 -2.56 0.40 -2.90
C LEU A 20 -2.42 -0.11 -4.35
N GLU A 21 -2.30 -1.41 -4.58
CA GLU A 21 -2.24 -1.96 -5.94
C GLU A 21 -3.55 -1.75 -6.70
N ALA A 22 -4.69 -1.99 -6.05
CA ALA A 22 -6.01 -1.83 -6.65
C ALA A 22 -6.27 -0.40 -7.12
N ASN A 23 -5.80 0.60 -6.36
CA ASN A 23 -5.99 2.01 -6.68
C ASN A 23 -4.79 2.63 -7.43
N ARG A 24 -3.61 1.99 -7.37
CA ARG A 24 -2.27 2.44 -7.81
C ARG A 24 -1.76 3.72 -7.13
N VAL A 25 -2.64 4.72 -7.02
CA VAL A 25 -2.43 6.01 -6.37
C VAL A 25 -3.74 6.38 -5.67
N MET A 26 -3.69 6.64 -4.36
CA MET A 26 -4.87 7.02 -3.59
C MET A 26 -4.54 8.09 -2.56
N LYS A 27 -5.56 8.85 -2.15
CA LYS A 27 -5.43 9.70 -0.97
C LYS A 27 -5.37 8.82 0.27
N CYS A 28 -4.61 9.26 1.27
CA CYS A 28 -4.60 8.64 2.58
C CYS A 28 -6.05 8.55 3.11
N PRO A 29 -6.51 7.38 3.58
CA PRO A 29 -7.88 7.20 4.03
C PRO A 29 -8.16 7.91 5.37
N SER A 30 -7.13 8.43 6.04
CA SER A 30 -7.26 9.15 7.30
C SER A 30 -8.02 10.47 7.12
N LEU A 31 -8.93 10.74 8.05
CA LEU A 31 -9.74 11.95 8.02
C LEU A 31 -8.85 13.20 8.17
N GLY A 32 -8.84 14.05 7.15
CA GLY A 32 -8.08 15.30 7.16
C GLY A 32 -6.63 15.19 6.68
N CYS A 33 -6.12 13.99 6.42
CA CYS A 33 -4.82 13.83 5.77
C CYS A 33 -4.96 13.99 4.25
N LYS A 34 -4.10 14.82 3.66
CA LYS A 34 -4.10 15.09 2.20
C LYS A 34 -3.00 14.35 1.45
N THR A 35 -2.21 13.56 2.16
CA THR A 35 -1.11 12.78 1.58
C THR A 35 -1.64 11.83 0.53
N VAL A 36 -0.92 11.76 -0.58
CA VAL A 36 -1.16 10.79 -1.63
C VAL A 36 -0.17 9.65 -1.43
N LEU A 37 -0.68 8.42 -1.45
CA LEU A 37 0.09 7.20 -1.32
C LEU A 37 0.03 6.46 -2.66
N ALA A 38 1.18 6.03 -3.17
CA ALA A 38 1.26 5.18 -4.34
C ALA A 38 1.73 3.78 -3.96
N PHE A 39 1.35 2.79 -4.77
CA PHE A 39 1.94 1.47 -4.70
C PHE A 39 3.46 1.50 -5.00
N ASP A 40 3.89 2.46 -5.81
CA ASP A 40 5.30 2.67 -6.15
C ASP A 40 6.14 3.21 -4.97
N ASP A 41 5.50 3.81 -3.96
CA ASP A 41 6.17 4.23 -2.72
C ASP A 41 6.58 3.03 -1.83
N LEU A 42 6.10 1.82 -2.13
CA LEU A 42 6.55 0.62 -1.42
C LEU A 42 8.00 0.28 -1.80
N PRO A 43 8.80 -0.24 -0.86
CA PRO A 43 10.14 -0.74 -1.16
C PRO A 43 10.12 -1.77 -2.30
N ASP A 44 11.12 -1.72 -3.17
CA ASP A 44 11.17 -2.54 -4.40
C ASP A 44 11.02 -4.04 -4.10
N GLU A 45 11.71 -4.54 -3.05
CA GLU A 45 11.60 -5.92 -2.59
C GLU A 45 10.16 -6.31 -2.20
N GLU A 46 9.47 -5.45 -1.45
CA GLU A 46 8.10 -5.71 -1.01
C GLU A 46 7.13 -5.64 -2.20
N ARG A 47 7.37 -4.70 -3.12
CA ARG A 47 6.59 -4.55 -4.34
C ARG A 47 6.73 -5.79 -5.23
N GLN A 48 7.95 -6.27 -5.44
CA GLN A 48 8.24 -7.49 -6.19
C GLN A 48 7.59 -8.71 -5.53
N PHE A 49 7.79 -8.89 -4.22
CA PHE A 49 7.19 -9.98 -3.48
C PHE A 49 5.66 -9.98 -3.61
N PHE A 50 5.02 -8.81 -3.47
CA PHE A 50 3.58 -8.67 -3.64
C PHE A 50 3.14 -9.08 -5.04
N LEU A 51 3.82 -8.61 -6.09
CA LEU A 51 3.48 -8.92 -7.48
C LEU A 51 3.63 -10.41 -7.80
N GLU A 52 4.68 -11.06 -7.31
CA GLU A 52 4.90 -12.50 -7.48
C GLU A 52 3.85 -13.36 -6.73
N ASN A 53 3.30 -12.84 -5.64
CA ASN A 53 2.35 -13.55 -4.79
C ASN A 53 0.93 -12.97 -4.87
N ARG A 54 0.63 -12.14 -5.88
CA ARG A 54 -0.60 -11.33 -5.97
C ARG A 54 -1.89 -12.13 -5.78
N GLU A 55 -1.94 -13.35 -6.29
CA GLU A 55 -3.10 -14.24 -6.15
C GLU A 55 -3.43 -14.57 -4.69
N GLN A 56 -2.43 -14.58 -3.80
CA GLN A 56 -2.60 -14.82 -2.37
C GLN A 56 -3.16 -13.61 -1.61
N TYR A 57 -3.17 -12.42 -2.24
CA TYR A 57 -3.65 -11.17 -1.65
C TYR A 57 -5.01 -10.71 -2.21
N ARG A 58 -5.63 -11.49 -3.11
CA ARG A 58 -7.01 -11.27 -3.53
C ARG A 58 -7.94 -11.75 -2.42
N LEU A 59 -8.68 -10.82 -1.81
CA LEU A 59 -9.81 -11.07 -0.93
C LEU A 59 -11.10 -11.24 -1.74
#